data_AF-A0A7S1AVZ8-F1
#
_entry.id   AF-A0A7S1AVZ8-F1
#
_cell.length_a   1.000
_cell.length_b   1.000
_cell.length_c   1.000
_cell.angle_alpha   90.00
_cell.angle_beta   90.00
_cell.angle_gamma   90.00
#
_symmetry.space_group_name_H-M   'P 1'
#
loop_
_entity.id
_entity.type
_entity.pdbx_description
1 polymer ?
#
loop_
_entity_poly.entity_id
_entity_poly.type
_entity_poly.pdbx_seq_one_letter_code
_entity_poly.pdbx_strand_id
1 'polypeptide(L)'
;GGDTRGTPTDASGEKPTADNQDEIEGRRHCVRVERAKTARSTCRICDEQVLKDDLRVGMDAFSSGRTMTLWSHASCFLKSVTVEYASARRGKCKGSGVAFVPGDIRVCFEVAAHKTWWLPREAARFTSLM
;
A
#
# COMPACT_ATOMS: atom_id res chain seq x y z
N GLY A 1 -31.40 -15.78 -51.11
CA GLY A 1 -29.98 -15.48 -50.87
C GLY A 1 -29.60 -16.13 -49.56
N GLY A 2 -28.59 -17.00 -49.56
CA GLY A 2 -28.27 -17.89 -48.44
C GLY A 2 -27.50 -17.23 -47.29
N ASP A 3 -27.82 -17.72 -46.08
CA ASP A 3 -26.92 -18.31 -45.07
C ASP A 3 -25.67 -17.53 -44.55
N THR A 4 -25.62 -17.24 -43.24
CA THR A 4 -24.70 -17.83 -42.23
C THR A 4 -24.44 -16.94 -40.99
N ARG A 5 -24.14 -17.64 -39.88
CA ARG A 5 -23.84 -17.22 -38.49
C ARG A 5 -22.54 -16.42 -38.31
N GLY A 6 -22.42 -15.68 -37.19
CA GLY A 6 -21.12 -15.29 -36.61
C GLY A 6 -21.17 -14.41 -35.35
N THR A 7 -20.82 -14.98 -34.19
CA THR A 7 -20.14 -14.35 -33.01
C THR A 7 -18.74 -15.01 -32.98
N PRO A 8 -17.61 -14.52 -32.38
CA PRO A 8 -17.47 -13.62 -31.21
C PRO A 8 -16.20 -12.70 -31.17
N THR A 9 -15.99 -12.06 -30.01
CA THR A 9 -14.75 -11.47 -29.40
C THR A 9 -14.03 -10.33 -30.16
N ASP A 10 -13.53 -9.27 -29.52
CA ASP A 10 -12.33 -9.30 -28.68
C ASP A 10 -12.27 -8.18 -27.63
N ALA A 11 -11.93 -8.62 -26.42
CA ALA A 11 -11.34 -7.80 -25.37
C ALA A 11 -9.89 -7.49 -25.74
N SER A 12 -9.64 -6.32 -26.32
CA SER A 12 -8.29 -5.77 -26.48
C SER A 12 -8.00 -4.79 -25.35
N GLY A 13 -7.64 -5.35 -24.19
CA GLY A 13 -6.90 -4.59 -23.20
C GLY A 13 -5.49 -4.32 -23.74
N GLU A 14 -5.18 -3.05 -24.03
CA GLU A 14 -3.83 -2.63 -24.41
C GLU A 14 -2.83 -3.01 -23.30
N LYS A 15 -1.80 -3.77 -23.68
CA LYS A 15 -0.69 -4.08 -22.77
C LYS A 15 0.18 -2.82 -22.57
N PRO A 16 0.57 -2.48 -21.34
CA PRO A 16 1.46 -1.35 -21.09
C PRO A 16 2.85 -1.55 -21.69
N THR A 17 3.40 -0.49 -22.27
CA THR A 17 4.76 -0.39 -22.83
C THR A 17 5.84 -0.33 -21.75
N ALA A 18 7.10 -0.61 -22.11
CA ALA A 18 8.25 -0.63 -21.20
C ALA A 18 8.49 0.71 -20.46
N ASP A 19 8.27 1.86 -21.10
CA ASP A 19 8.34 3.18 -20.44
C ASP A 19 7.27 3.37 -19.35
N ASN A 20 6.12 2.73 -19.51
CA ASN A 20 5.06 2.74 -18.49
C ASN A 20 5.36 1.77 -17.33
N GLN A 21 6.31 0.84 -17.48
CA GLN A 21 6.60 -0.13 -16.43
C GLN A 21 7.35 0.53 -15.27
N ASP A 22 8.29 1.42 -15.54
CA ASP A 22 9.02 2.15 -14.49
C ASP A 22 8.13 3.14 -13.72
N GLU A 23 7.16 3.78 -14.39
CA GLU A 23 6.15 4.63 -13.72
C GLU A 23 5.12 3.81 -12.90
N ILE A 24 4.80 2.58 -13.34
CA ILE A 24 3.94 1.64 -12.61
C ILE A 24 4.70 1.01 -11.42
N GLU A 25 6.00 0.80 -11.54
CA GLU A 25 6.88 0.23 -10.52
C GLU A 25 7.27 1.26 -9.45
N GLY A 26 7.38 2.54 -9.82
CA GLY A 26 7.57 3.67 -8.91
C GLY A 26 6.41 3.93 -7.94
N ARG A 27 5.26 3.26 -8.12
CA ARG A 27 4.08 3.42 -7.26
C ARG A 27 3.99 2.38 -6.13
N ARG A 28 4.95 1.44 -6.04
CA ARG A 28 4.72 0.15 -5.36
C ARG A 28 5.19 -0.01 -3.92
N HIS A 29 5.94 0.91 -3.31
CA HIS A 29 6.38 0.72 -1.92
C HIS A 29 6.10 1.95 -1.04
N CYS A 30 4.82 2.21 -0.75
CA CYS A 30 4.44 3.29 0.17
C CYS A 30 4.68 2.96 1.66
N VAL A 31 5.19 1.75 1.96
CA VAL A 31 5.63 1.33 3.29
C VAL A 31 7.04 0.78 3.16
N ARG A 32 7.92 1.20 4.07
CA ARG A 32 9.32 0.77 4.12
C ARG A 32 9.74 0.49 5.55
N VAL A 33 10.53 -0.57 5.73
CA VAL A 33 11.11 -0.94 7.03
C VAL A 33 12.61 -0.80 6.91
N GLU A 34 13.22 -0.02 7.80
CA GLU A 34 14.67 0.18 7.82
C GLU A 34 15.17 0.48 9.22
N ARG A 35 16.49 0.38 9.42
CA ARG A 35 17.15 0.97 10.59
C ARG A 35 17.32 2.46 10.40
N ALA A 36 17.10 3.23 11.46
CA ALA A 36 17.22 4.67 11.42
C ALA A 36 18.68 5.12 11.20
N LYS A 37 18.96 5.78 10.07
CA LYS A 37 20.31 6.29 9.76
C LYS A 37 20.80 7.37 10.74
N THR A 38 19.86 8.10 11.36
CA THR A 38 20.09 9.19 12.33
C THR A 38 18.91 9.26 13.29
N ALA A 39 19.10 9.84 14.48
CA ALA A 39 18.03 10.06 15.46
C ALA A 39 17.11 11.28 15.18
N ARG A 40 17.01 11.75 13.93
CA ARG A 40 16.26 12.99 13.59
C ARG A 40 14.76 12.77 13.34
N SER A 41 14.28 11.52 13.30
CA SER A 41 12.86 11.24 13.09
C SER A 41 12.11 11.13 14.40
N THR A 42 10.92 11.73 14.46
CA THR A 42 9.94 11.55 15.53
C THR A 42 8.90 10.52 15.09
N CYS A 43 8.56 9.58 15.97
CA CYS A 43 7.51 8.61 15.76
C CYS A 43 6.16 9.31 15.71
N ARG A 44 5.43 9.18 14.60
CA ARG A 44 4.14 9.83 14.38
C ARG A 44 2.95 9.12 15.04
N ILE A 45 3.21 8.24 16.01
CA ILE A 45 2.20 7.49 16.75
C ILE A 45 2.28 7.80 18.25
N CYS A 46 3.49 7.78 18.82
CA CYS A 46 3.72 8.11 20.24
C CYS A 46 4.40 9.45 20.48
N ASP A 47 4.75 10.18 19.41
CA ASP A 47 5.44 11.48 19.45
C ASP A 47 6.84 11.49 20.10
N GLU A 48 7.42 10.31 20.35
CA GLU A 48 8.78 10.15 20.86
C GLU A 48 9.83 10.05 19.73
N GLN A 49 11.09 10.35 20.05
CA GLN A 49 12.21 10.23 19.10
C GLN A 49 12.49 8.77 18.73
N VAL A 50 12.79 8.52 17.46
CA VAL A 50 13.33 7.24 16.98
C VAL A 50 14.86 7.35 16.97
N LEU A 51 15.56 6.54 17.77
CA LEU A 51 17.01 6.63 17.90
C LEU A 51 17.72 6.08 16.66
N LYS A 52 19.01 6.43 16.51
CA LYS A 52 19.84 5.85 15.45
C LYS A 52 19.92 4.34 15.63
N ASP A 53 19.93 3.61 14.50
CA ASP A 53 20.01 2.16 14.40
C ASP A 53 18.76 1.38 14.89
N ASP A 54 17.78 2.05 15.51
CA ASP A 54 16.46 1.48 15.80
C ASP A 54 15.70 1.11 14.52
N LEU A 55 14.93 0.03 14.57
CA LEU A 55 13.99 -0.31 13.51
C LEU A 55 12.82 0.66 13.47
N ARG A 56 12.56 1.20 12.28
CA ARG A 56 11.45 2.11 12.03
C ARG A 56 10.70 1.77 10.76
N VAL A 57 9.43 2.15 10.74
CA VAL A 57 8.57 2.02 9.57
C VAL A 57 8.30 3.41 9.02
N GLY A 58 8.59 3.60 7.74
CA GLY A 58 8.24 4.79 6.98
C GLY A 58 7.01 4.51 6.13
N MET A 59 5.99 5.37 6.21
CA MET A 59 4.83 5.33 5.34
C MET A 59 4.68 6.64 4.58
N ASP A 60 4.53 6.57 3.27
CA ASP A 60 4.39 7.77 2.44
C ASP A 60 2.97 8.34 2.51
N ALA A 61 2.90 9.64 2.74
CA ALA A 61 1.69 10.42 2.81
C ALA A 61 1.81 11.66 1.92
N PHE A 62 0.75 11.97 1.18
CA PHE A 62 0.66 13.22 0.43
C PHE A 62 -0.02 14.28 1.31
N SER A 63 0.65 15.40 1.55
CA SER A 63 0.12 16.50 2.34
C SER A 63 0.69 17.83 1.82
N SER A 64 -0.18 18.83 1.69
CA SER A 64 0.17 20.18 1.21
C SER A 64 0.95 20.20 -0.12
N GLY A 65 0.52 19.39 -1.10
CA GLY A 65 1.13 19.37 -2.44
C GLY A 65 2.45 18.59 -2.55
N ARG A 66 2.90 17.94 -1.47
CA ARG A 66 4.14 17.16 -1.45
C ARG A 66 3.96 15.78 -0.83
N THR A 67 4.72 14.81 -1.31
CA THR A 67 4.88 13.51 -0.65
C THR A 67 5.88 13.65 0.49
N MET A 68 5.51 13.19 1.67
CA MET A 68 6.38 13.08 2.83
C MET A 68 6.30 11.69 3.42
N THR A 69 7.36 11.25 4.10
CA THR A 69 7.33 9.99 4.82
C THR A 69 7.07 10.22 6.29
N LEU A 70 6.06 9.53 6.80
CA LEU A 70 5.71 9.45 8.20
C LEU A 70 6.52 8.31 8.82
N TRP A 71 7.41 8.64 9.74
CA TRP A 71 8.21 7.66 10.45
C TRP A 71 7.51 7.24 11.74
N SER A 72 7.65 5.97 12.11
CA SER A 72 7.18 5.41 13.38
C SER A 72 8.17 4.37 13.88
N HIS A 73 8.23 4.14 15.20
CA HIS A 73 8.88 2.93 15.70
C HIS A 73 8.18 1.70 15.11
N ALA A 74 8.93 0.64 14.84
CA ALA A 74 8.34 -0.60 14.33
C ALA A 74 7.26 -1.18 15.26
N SER A 75 7.49 -1.11 16.57
CA SER A 75 6.51 -1.57 17.58
C SER A 75 5.23 -0.73 17.59
N CYS A 76 5.35 0.59 17.45
CA CYS A 76 4.19 1.49 17.36
C CYS A 76 3.37 1.20 16.10
N PHE A 77 4.03 1.03 14.96
CA PHE A 77 3.37 0.68 13.71
C PHE A 77 2.55 -0.61 13.85
N LEU A 78 3.15 -1.67 14.38
CA LEU A 78 2.49 -2.97 14.54
C LEU A 78 1.26 -2.90 15.47
N LYS A 79 1.31 -2.08 16.53
CA LYS A 79 0.15 -1.85 17.42
C LYS A 79 -1.01 -1.12 16.72
N SER A 80 -0.73 -0.36 15.67
CA SER A 80 -1.73 0.37 14.88
C SER A 80 -2.27 -0.42 13.69
N VAL A 81 -1.75 -1.62 13.42
CA VAL A 81 -2.29 -2.49 12.36
C VAL A 81 -3.65 -3.03 12.80
N THR A 82 -4.66 -2.84 11.96
CA THR A 82 -6.01 -3.37 12.20
C THR A 82 -6.49 -4.18 11.01
N VAL A 83 -7.46 -5.06 11.24
CA VAL A 83 -8.04 -5.93 10.20
C VAL A 83 -9.55 -5.86 10.31
N GLU A 84 -10.22 -5.77 9.16
CA GLU A 84 -11.69 -5.78 9.10
C GLU A 84 -12.19 -6.46 7.82
N TYR A 85 -13.48 -6.82 7.84
CA TYR A 85 -14.20 -7.18 6.62
C TYR A 85 -14.62 -5.92 5.86
N ALA A 86 -14.39 -5.89 4.55
CA ALA A 86 -14.93 -4.85 3.69
C ALA A 86 -16.46 -4.96 3.69
N SER A 87 -17.14 -3.95 4.23
CA SER A 87 -18.62 -3.90 4.30
C SER A 87 -19.27 -3.42 3.01
N ALA A 88 -18.49 -2.85 2.08
CA ALA A 88 -18.95 -2.32 0.80
C ALA A 88 -17.79 -2.27 -0.20
N ARG A 89 -18.11 -2.06 -1.49
CA ARG A 89 -17.12 -1.78 -2.55
C ARG A 89 -16.54 -0.37 -2.41
N ARG A 90 -15.78 -0.13 -1.34
CA ARG A 90 -15.11 1.14 -1.06
C ARG A 90 -13.61 0.96 -0.99
N GLY A 91 -12.93 1.59 -1.95
CA GLY A 91 -11.48 1.61 -2.05
C GLY A 91 -10.89 0.41 -2.78
N LYS A 92 -9.56 0.42 -2.88
CA LYS A 92 -8.76 -0.61 -3.51
C LYS A 92 -7.54 -0.92 -2.66
N CYS A 93 -7.05 -2.15 -2.78
CA CYS A 93 -5.77 -2.55 -2.22
C CYS A 93 -4.68 -1.58 -2.65
N LYS A 94 -3.96 -1.03 -1.68
CA LYS A 94 -2.89 -0.07 -1.94
C LYS A 94 -1.72 -0.70 -2.71
N GLY A 95 -1.42 -1.97 -2.45
CA GLY A 95 -0.32 -2.71 -3.10
C GLY A 95 -0.65 -3.19 -4.50
N SER A 96 -1.79 -3.87 -4.67
CA SER A 96 -2.17 -4.48 -5.95
C SER A 96 -3.07 -3.62 -6.83
N GLY A 97 -3.71 -2.58 -6.28
CA GLY A 97 -4.73 -1.78 -6.97
C GLY A 97 -6.08 -2.50 -7.15
N VAL A 98 -6.20 -3.77 -6.76
CA VAL A 98 -7.45 -4.55 -6.85
C VAL A 98 -8.52 -3.92 -5.96
N ALA A 99 -9.70 -3.67 -6.52
CA ALA A 99 -10.85 -3.15 -5.76
C ALA A 99 -11.33 -4.18 -4.72
N PHE A 100 -11.71 -3.72 -3.54
CA PHE A 100 -12.31 -4.59 -2.52
C PHE A 100 -13.76 -4.93 -2.89
N VAL A 101 -14.18 -6.15 -2.59
CA VAL A 101 -15.58 -6.58 -2.63
C VAL A 101 -16.13 -6.82 -1.22
N PRO A 102 -17.45 -6.73 -1.01
CA PRO A 102 -18.04 -7.02 0.29
C PRO A 102 -17.67 -8.43 0.75
N GLY A 103 -17.20 -8.57 1.99
CA GLY A 103 -16.73 -9.83 2.55
C GLY A 103 -15.22 -10.08 2.42
N ASP A 104 -14.48 -9.28 1.63
CA ASP A 104 -13.02 -9.33 1.64
C ASP A 104 -12.48 -8.99 3.02
N ILE A 105 -11.46 -9.74 3.47
CA ILE A 105 -10.63 -9.30 4.60
C ILE A 105 -9.65 -8.25 4.08
N ARG A 106 -9.52 -7.12 4.78
CA ARG A 106 -8.53 -6.09 4.48
C ARG A 106 -7.75 -5.68 5.72
N VAL A 107 -6.47 -5.40 5.53
CA VAL A 107 -5.53 -4.95 6.56
C VAL A 107 -5.35 -3.45 6.42
N CYS A 108 -5.48 -2.72 7.53
CA CYS A 108 -5.15 -1.31 7.63
C CYS A 108 -3.70 -1.16 8.09
N PHE A 109 -2.93 -0.37 7.36
CA PHE A 109 -1.71 0.23 7.88
C PHE A 109 -1.97 1.70 8.19
N GLU A 110 -1.71 2.09 9.44
CA GLU A 110 -2.00 3.41 9.97
C GLU A 110 -0.77 4.01 10.66
N VAL A 111 -0.43 5.24 10.27
CA VAL A 111 0.60 6.06 10.93
C VAL A 111 0.04 7.48 11.02
N ALA A 112 -0.03 8.04 12.23
CA ALA A 112 -0.85 9.22 12.53
C ALA A 112 -2.29 9.05 11.98
N ALA A 113 -2.82 10.05 11.27
CA ALA A 113 -4.16 10.00 10.68
C ALA A 113 -4.21 9.39 9.26
N HIS A 114 -3.10 8.83 8.77
CA HIS A 114 -3.01 8.31 7.41
C HIS A 114 -3.26 6.81 7.39
N LYS A 115 -4.34 6.40 6.72
CA LYS A 115 -4.75 4.99 6.58
C LYS A 115 -4.53 4.51 5.16
N THR A 116 -4.01 3.29 5.03
CA THR A 116 -3.95 2.57 3.75
C THR A 116 -4.50 1.16 3.92
N TRP A 117 -5.29 0.73 2.94
CA TRP A 117 -5.97 -0.57 2.98
C TRP A 117 -5.32 -1.56 2.02
N TRP A 118 -5.12 -2.78 2.49
CA TRP A 118 -4.38 -3.82 1.77
C TRP A 118 -5.14 -5.14 1.80
N LEU A 119 -5.02 -5.92 0.73
CA LEU A 119 -5.33 -7.35 0.80
C LEU A 119 -4.30 -8.04 1.69
N PRO A 120 -4.67 -9.07 2.48
CA PRO A 120 -3.76 -9.76 3.39
C PRO A 120 -2.47 -10.25 2.72
N ARG A 121 -2.56 -10.83 1.51
CA ARG A 121 -1.39 -11.26 0.73
C ARG A 121 -0.43 -10.12 0.42
N GLU A 122 -0.96 -8.93 0.10
CA GLU A 122 -0.13 -7.76 -0.22
C GLU A 122 0.47 -7.14 1.03
N ALA A 123 -0.27 -7.08 2.14
CA ALA A 123 0.26 -6.67 3.43
C ALA A 123 1.39 -7.59 3.93
N ALA A 124 1.28 -8.91 3.69
CA ALA A 124 2.28 -9.88 4.11
C ALA A 124 3.63 -9.74 3.38
N ARG A 125 3.67 -9.12 2.19
CA ARG A 125 4.94 -8.89 1.46
C ARG A 125 5.93 -8.02 2.25
N PHE A 126 5.46 -7.22 3.21
CA PHE A 126 6.34 -6.42 4.07
C PHE A 126 6.99 -7.22 5.20
N THR A 127 6.56 -8.47 5.42
CA THR A 127 7.19 -9.39 6.38
C THR A 127 8.19 -10.35 5.74
N SER A 128 8.28 -10.40 4.40
CA SER A 128 9.10 -11.37 3.67
C SER A 128 10.51 -10.89 3.29
N LEU A 129 10.96 -9.76 3.85
CA LEU A 129 12.31 -9.19 3.62
C LEU A 129 13.16 -9.11 4.91
N MET A 130 12.80 -9.87 5.94
CA MET A 130 13.67 -10.09 7.11
C MET A 130 14.42 -11.41 6.97
#